data_AF-A0A1E4Y6U6-F1
#
_entry.id   AF-A0A1E4Y6U6-F1
#
_cell.length_a   1.000
_cell.length_b   1.000
_cell.length_c   1.000
_cell.angle_alpha   90.00
_cell.angle_beta   90.00
_cell.angle_gamma   90.00
#
_symmetry.space_group_name_H-M   'P 1'
#
loop_
_entity.id
_entity.type
_entity.pdbx_description
1 polymer ?
#
loop_
_entity_poly.entity_id
_entity_poly.type
_entity_poly.pdbx_seq_one_letter_code
_entity_poly.pdbx_strand_id
1 'polypeptide(L)' 'MLSIRDEEVRTLAETVMRKRGAPNLTAAIKLALRHEIERADEAVPLKQHVAEIRARALAKAKFPPAPPLTKDERDALWGQ' A
#
# COMPACT_ATOMS: atom_id res chain seq x y z
N MET A 1 0.44 14.84 26.69
CA MET A 1 -1.02 15.02 26.56
C MET A 1 -1.28 15.71 25.23
N LEU A 2 -1.89 15.01 24.27
CA LEU A 2 -2.26 15.62 22.98
C LEU A 2 -3.62 16.28 23.14
N SER A 3 -3.68 17.61 23.01
CA SER A 3 -4.94 18.37 23.03
C SER A 3 -5.17 18.94 21.64
N ILE A 4 -6.18 18.42 20.95
CA ILE A 4 -6.56 18.87 19.62
C ILE A 4 -7.75 19.80 19.80
N ARG A 5 -7.59 21.07 19.42
CA ARG A 5 -8.64 22.11 19.48
C ARG A 5 -9.26 22.41 18.12
N ASP A 6 -8.86 21.65 17.12
CA ASP A 6 -9.35 21.77 15.76
C ASP A 6 -10.67 20.99 15.60
N GLU A 7 -11.69 21.67 15.10
CA GLU A 7 -13.05 21.11 14.96
C GLU A 7 -13.14 20.10 13.80
N GLU A 8 -12.36 20.29 12.75
CA GLU A 8 -12.30 19.35 11.63
C GLU A 8 -11.70 18.02 12.10
N VAL A 9 -10.61 18.07 12.89
CA VAL A 9 -9.99 16.86 13.43
C VAL A 9 -10.93 16.13 14.39
N ARG A 10 -11.71 16.85 15.20
CA ARG A 10 -12.76 16.26 16.03
C ARG A 10 -13.80 15.53 15.17
N THR A 11 -14.27 16.16 14.10
CA THR A 11 -15.27 15.58 13.18
C THR A 11 -14.75 14.31 12.50
N LEU A 12 -13.47 14.31 12.09
CA LEU A 12 -12.80 13.15 11.52
C LEU A 12 -12.67 12.01 12.55
N ALA A 13 -12.24 12.32 13.77
CA ALA A 13 -12.10 11.33 14.84
C ALA A 13 -13.45 10.69 15.21
N GLU A 14 -14.53 11.47 15.29
CA GLU A 14 -15.89 10.96 15.50
C GLU A 14 -16.35 10.07 14.35
N THR A 15 -16.03 10.44 13.11
CA THR A 15 -16.35 9.63 11.94
C THR A 15 -15.64 8.29 11.95
N VAL A 16 -14.34 8.28 12.28
CA VAL A 16 -13.57 7.03 12.46
C VAL A 16 -14.18 6.19 13.57
N MET A 17 -14.50 6.81 14.71
CA MET A 17 -15.10 6.13 15.86
C MET A 17 -16.37 5.39 15.47
N ARG A 18 -17.30 6.08 14.78
CA ARG A 18 -18.56 5.48 14.29
C ARG A 18 -18.32 4.38 13.27
N LYS A 19 -17.50 4.64 12.24
CA LYS A 19 -17.25 3.68 11.15
C LYS A 19 -16.52 2.42 11.60
N ARG A 20 -15.70 2.50 12.66
CA ARG A 20 -14.87 1.40 13.16
C ARG A 20 -15.35 0.84 14.49
N GLY A 21 -16.46 1.35 15.04
CA GLY A 21 -17.02 0.90 16.32
C GLY A 21 -16.06 1.10 17.50
N ALA A 22 -15.22 2.13 17.47
CA ALA A 22 -14.28 2.38 18.55
C ALA A 22 -15.00 2.91 19.80
N PRO A 23 -14.61 2.52 21.02
CA PRO A 23 -15.35 2.84 22.24
C PRO A 23 -15.24 4.31 22.68
N ASN A 24 -14.23 5.04 22.20
CA ASN A 24 -14.03 6.47 22.48
C ASN A 24 -13.14 7.10 21.41
N LEU A 25 -13.09 8.44 21.39
CA LEU A 25 -12.28 9.21 20.42
C LEU A 25 -10.80 8.86 20.47
N THR A 26 -10.24 8.66 21.66
CA THR A 26 -8.84 8.28 21.82
C THR A 26 -8.55 6.93 21.16
N ALA A 27 -9.42 5.95 21.33
CA ALA A 27 -9.29 4.64 20.69
C ALA A 27 -9.44 4.75 19.17
N ALA A 28 -10.34 5.60 18.68
CA ALA A 28 -10.51 5.86 17.25
C ALA A 28 -9.27 6.52 16.63
N ILE A 29 -8.71 7.54 17.28
CA ILE A 29 -7.49 8.23 16.85
C ILE A 29 -6.31 7.27 16.86
N LYS A 30 -6.13 6.50 17.94
CA LYS A 30 -5.06 5.49 18.03
C LYS A 30 -5.16 4.46 16.92
N LEU A 31 -6.37 3.99 16.61
CA LEU A 31 -6.63 3.06 15.51
C LEU A 31 -6.27 3.67 14.15
N ALA A 32 -6.73 4.90 13.88
CA ALA A 32 -6.44 5.59 12.63
C ALA A 32 -4.94 5.81 12.41
N LEU A 33 -4.23 6.28 13.43
CA LEU A 33 -2.79 6.51 13.37
C LEU A 33 -2.02 5.20 13.14
N ARG A 34 -2.38 4.13 13.84
CA ARG A 34 -1.77 2.82 13.63
C ARG A 34 -1.95 2.34 12.20
N HIS A 35 -3.16 2.41 11.65
CA HIS A 35 -3.40 2.00 10.27
C HIS A 35 -2.66 2.87 9.24
N GLU A 36 -2.45 4.15 9.54
CA GLU A 36 -1.67 5.02 8.64
C GLU A 36 -0.18 4.66 8.68
N ILE A 37 0.35 4.35 9.87
CA ILE A 37 1.73 3.83 10.00
C ILE A 37 1.85 2.49 9.26
N GLU A 38 0.92 1.56 9.47
CA GLU A 38 0.90 0.28 8.77
C GLU A 38 0.82 0.47 7.25
N ARG A 39 -0.02 1.40 6.75
CA ARG A 39 -0.06 1.73 5.31
C ARG A 39 1.26 2.28 4.80
N ALA A 40 1.93 3.12 5.58
CA ALA A 40 3.23 3.69 5.21
C ALA A 40 4.33 2.61 5.20
N ASP A 41 4.27 1.67 6.14
CA ASP A 41 5.21 0.54 6.23
C ASP A 41 4.95 -0.49 5.11
N GLU A 42 3.67 -0.74 4.79
CA GLU A 42 3.22 -1.60 3.69
C GLU A 42 3.39 -0.97 2.30
N ALA A 43 3.71 0.32 2.22
CA ALA A 43 4.03 1.00 0.97
C ALA A 43 5.39 0.51 0.45
N VAL A 44 5.42 -0.74 0.00
CA VAL A 44 6.57 -1.34 -0.67
C VAL A 44 6.76 -0.58 -1.98
N PRO A 45 7.94 0.02 -2.22
CA PRO A 45 8.26 0.63 -3.51
C PRO A 45 7.92 -0.34 -4.63
N LEU A 46 7.23 0.14 -5.68
CA LEU A 46 6.78 -0.71 -6.79
C LEU A 46 7.91 -1.61 -7.34
N LYS A 47 9.15 -1.09 -7.36
CA LYS A 47 10.36 -1.83 -7.74
C LYS A 47 10.59 -3.09 -6.90
N GLN A 48 10.45 -2.98 -5.57
CA GLN A 48 10.61 -4.11 -4.65
C GLN A 48 9.46 -5.10 -4.80
N HIS A 49 8.22 -4.62 -4.91
CA HIS A 49 7.05 -5.48 -5.10
C HIS A 49 7.13 -6.30 -6.40
N VAL A 50 7.51 -5.66 -7.51
CA VAL A 50 7.73 -6.34 -8.80
C VAL A 50 8.88 -7.34 -8.72
N ALA A 51 9.95 -7.04 -7.98
CA ALA A 51 11.07 -7.96 -7.78
C ALA A 51 10.65 -9.22 -7.02
N GLU A 52 9.82 -9.11 -5.99
CA GLU A 52 9.26 -10.26 -5.25
C GLU A 52 8.37 -11.13 -6.13
N ILE A 53 7.48 -10.51 -6.93
CA ILE A 53 6.65 -11.24 -7.90
C ILE A 53 7.54 -11.99 -8.89
N ARG A 54 8.56 -11.31 -9.43
CA ARG A 54 9.54 -11.92 -10.35
C ARG A 54 10.25 -13.11 -9.70
N ALA A 55 10.72 -12.97 -8.47
CA ALA A 55 11.40 -14.04 -7.75
C ALA A 55 10.49 -15.27 -7.57
N ARG A 56 9.23 -15.06 -7.16
CA ARG A 56 8.23 -16.14 -7.03
C ARG A 56 7.91 -16.82 -8.36
N ALA A 57 7.86 -16.06 -9.47
CA ALA A 57 7.64 -16.61 -10.79
C ALA A 57 8.83 -17.45 -11.27
N LEU A 58 10.06 -16.96 -11.08
CA LEU A 58 11.28 -17.68 -11.44
C LEU A 58 11.45 -18.97 -10.64
N ALA A 59 11.12 -18.97 -9.35
CA ALA A 59 11.15 -20.19 -8.53
C ALA A 59 10.20 -21.30 -9.04
N LYS A 60 9.16 -20.94 -9.80
CA LYS A 60 8.20 -21.87 -10.41
C LYS A 60 8.49 -22.16 -11.88
N ALA A 61 9.44 -21.46 -12.49
CA ALA A 61 9.70 -21.57 -13.91
C ALA A 61 10.40 -22.90 -14.22
N LYS A 62 9.89 -23.63 -15.22
CA LYS A 62 10.53 -24.85 -15.73
C LYS A 62 11.68 -24.58 -16.69
N PHE A 63 11.69 -23.39 -17.29
CA PHE A 63 12.67 -22.97 -18.28
C PHE A 63 13.51 -21.81 -17.74
N PRO A 64 14.77 -21.68 -18.17
CA PRO A 64 15.59 -20.53 -17.82
C PRO A 64 14.95 -19.23 -18.31
N PRO A 65 15.19 -18.11 -17.60
CA PRO A 65 14.65 -16.82 -18.01
C PRO A 65 15.16 -16.45 -19.41
N ALA A 66 14.22 -16.10 -20.29
CA ALA A 66 14.54 -15.54 -21.59
C ALA A 66 15.28 -14.19 -21.43
N PRO A 67 16.15 -13.84 -22.40
CA PRO A 67 16.77 -12.52 -22.42
C PRO A 67 15.70 -11.41 -22.48
N PRO A 68 15.99 -10.20 -21.96
CA PRO A 68 15.08 -9.07 -22.06
C PRO A 68 14.79 -8.74 -23.52
N LEU A 69 13.53 -8.47 -23.83
CA LEU A 69 13.13 -7.98 -25.15
C LEU A 69 13.82 -6.65 -25.46
N THR A 70 14.26 -6.48 -26.70
CA THR A 70 14.67 -5.20 -27.27
C THR A 70 13.51 -4.20 -27.28
N LYS A 71 13.80 -2.93 -27.54
CA LYS A 71 12.76 -1.90 -27.65
C LYS A 71 11.77 -2.24 -28.76
N ASP A 72 12.28 -2.56 -29.96
CA ASP A 72 11.45 -2.82 -31.14
C ASP A 72 10.53 -4.04 -30.94
N GLU A 73 11.04 -5.10 -30.29
CA GLU A 73 10.22 -6.26 -29.92
C GLU A 73 9.12 -5.92 -28.92
N ARG A 74 9.39 -5.04 -27.94
CA ARG A 74 8.35 -4.58 -27.00
C ARG A 74 7.30 -3.73 -27.70
N ASP A 75 7.72 -2.82 -28.56
CA ASP A 75 6.81 -1.93 -29.29
C ASP A 75 5.91 -2.75 -30.23
N ALA A 76 6.43 -3.82 -30.84
CA ALA A 76 5.65 -4.74 -31.66
C ALA A 76 4.55 -5.50 -30.90
N LEU A 77 4.70 -5.73 -29.59
CA LEU A 77 3.68 -6.43 -28.77
C LEU A 77 2.39 -5.61 -28.59
N TRP A 78 2.47 -4.29 -28.71
CA TRP A 78 1.34 -3.40 -28.44
C TRP A 78 0.53 -3.05 -29.68
N GLY A 79 1.02 -3.39 -30.88
CA GLY A 79 0.48 -2.87 -32.15
C GLY A 79 0.72 -1.36 -32.23
N GLN A 80 1.14 -0.85 -33.38
CA GLN A 80 1.37 0.59 -33.55
C GLN A 80 0.09 1.41 -33.35
#